data_AF-A0A2M8DRL2-F1
#
_entry.id   AF-A0A2M8DRL2-F1
#
_cell.length_a   1.000
_cell.length_b   1.000
_cell.length_c   1.000
_cell.angle_alpha   90.00
_cell.angle_beta   90.00
_cell.angle_gamma   90.00
#
_symmetry.space_group_name_H-M   'P 1'
#
loop_
_entity.id
_entity.type
_entity.pdbx_description
1 polymer ?
#
loop_
_entity_poly.entity_id
_entity_poly.type
_entity_poly.pdbx_seq_one_letter_code
_entity_poly.pdbx_strand_id
1 'polypeptide(L)'
;MVIIMNKVLIGIPTYAGHSFCRIEFINRLIEIKKHSDPDIYVVWNGEKNEDTQPIKDYENSGCRIHRILNNTDLSGMEMLVKKQNMIRKYFLEGVYTHLLMLESDNIPQINIIDELISHNVPVVTALYLVSVTQSMVKKVSGPIAKYLDDSNINDIDDSDIGVVFVIK
;
A
#
# COMPACT_ATOMS: atom_id res chain seq x y z
N MET A 1 -21.05 -21.55 17.87
CA MET A 1 -20.45 -20.26 17.47
C MET A 1 -19.13 -20.58 16.79
N VAL A 2 -19.01 -20.42 15.48
CA VAL A 2 -17.73 -20.60 14.78
C VAL A 2 -16.97 -19.28 14.95
N ILE A 3 -15.88 -19.30 15.71
CA ILE A 3 -14.95 -18.18 15.75
C ILE A 3 -14.21 -18.22 14.43
N ILE A 4 -14.60 -17.38 13.47
CA ILE A 4 -13.83 -17.20 12.23
C ILE A 4 -12.59 -16.42 12.63
N MET A 5 -11.45 -17.11 12.68
CA MET A 5 -10.16 -16.46 12.93
C MET A 5 -9.79 -15.69 11.67
N ASN A 6 -9.65 -14.36 11.78
CA ASN A 6 -9.29 -13.52 10.64
C ASN A 6 -7.91 -13.93 10.11
N LYS A 7 -7.88 -14.44 8.88
CA LYS A 7 -6.66 -14.70 8.12
C LYS A 7 -6.45 -13.57 7.14
N VAL A 8 -5.48 -12.70 7.43
CA VAL A 8 -5.23 -11.48 6.68
C VAL A 8 -3.99 -11.64 5.82
N LEU A 9 -4.12 -11.23 4.56
CA LEU A 9 -3.00 -11.04 3.64
C LEU A 9 -2.75 -9.56 3.43
N ILE A 10 -1.52 -9.09 3.67
CA ILE A 10 -1.06 -7.79 3.19
C ILE A 10 -0.41 -7.99 1.82
N GLY A 11 -1.02 -7.40 0.79
CA GLY A 11 -0.52 -7.43 -0.58
C GLY A 11 0.16 -6.12 -0.95
N ILE A 12 1.43 -6.17 -1.36
CA ILE A 12 2.24 -4.96 -1.58
C ILE A 12 2.79 -4.92 -3.01
N PRO A 13 2.27 -4.05 -3.90
CA PRO A 13 2.97 -3.71 -5.13
C PRO A 13 4.10 -2.72 -4.82
N THR A 14 5.30 -2.99 -5.32
CA THR A 14 6.46 -2.11 -5.12
C THR A 14 7.41 -2.10 -6.32
N TYR A 15 8.40 -1.20 -6.31
CA TYR A 15 9.46 -1.05 -7.30
C TYR A 15 10.60 -0.18 -6.76
N ALA A 16 11.69 -0.07 -7.51
CA ALA A 16 12.91 0.66 -7.11
C ALA A 16 12.69 2.14 -6.70
N GLY A 17 11.66 2.81 -7.22
CA GLY A 17 11.38 4.21 -6.90
C GLY A 17 10.96 4.46 -5.46
N HIS A 18 10.51 3.43 -4.72
CA HIS A 18 10.16 3.53 -3.29
C HIS A 18 11.35 3.22 -2.36
N SER A 19 12.57 3.21 -2.89
CA SER A 19 13.77 2.93 -2.10
C SER A 19 14.01 3.92 -0.96
N PHE A 20 13.53 5.17 -1.08
CA PHE A 20 13.71 6.22 -0.07
C PHE A 20 13.05 5.90 1.28
N CYS A 21 11.94 5.15 1.30
CA CYS A 21 11.20 4.79 2.50
C CYS A 21 11.25 3.28 2.82
N ARG A 22 11.92 2.47 2.01
CA ARG A 22 11.85 1.00 2.09
C ARG A 22 12.17 0.45 3.48
N ILE A 23 13.23 0.95 4.13
CA ILE A 23 13.64 0.46 5.45
C ILE A 23 12.61 0.81 6.51
N GLU A 24 12.09 2.03 6.49
CA GLU A 24 11.02 2.45 7.41
C GLU A 24 9.74 1.64 7.19
N PHE A 25 9.35 1.44 5.94
CA PHE A 25 8.20 0.63 5.57
C PHE A 25 8.34 -0.83 6.03
N ILE A 26 9.50 -1.46 5.82
CA ILE A 26 9.78 -2.82 6.29
C ILE A 26 9.72 -2.91 7.82
N ASN A 27 10.28 -1.94 8.53
CA ASN A 27 10.20 -1.90 10.00
C ASN A 27 8.74 -1.83 10.47
N ARG A 28 7.90 -1.01 9.81
CA ARG A 28 6.48 -0.94 10.12
C ARG A 28 5.74 -2.26 9.82
N LEU A 29 6.09 -2.96 8.74
CA LEU A 29 5.53 -4.29 8.46
C LEU A 29 5.88 -5.31 9.54
N ILE A 30 7.11 -5.28 10.07
CA ILE A 30 7.54 -6.14 11.18
C ILE A 30 6.71 -5.85 12.44
N GLU A 31 6.44 -4.58 12.74
CA GLU A 31 5.58 -4.17 13.86
C GLU A 31 4.15 -4.67 13.68
N ILE A 32 3.55 -4.44 12.50
CA ILE A 32 2.20 -4.94 12.16
C ILE A 32 2.15 -6.46 12.27
N LYS A 33 3.19 -7.16 11.82
CA LYS A 33 3.27 -8.62 11.92
C LYS A 33 3.34 -9.11 13.35
N LYS A 34 4.08 -8.45 14.22
CA LYS A 34 4.09 -8.76 15.66
C LYS A 34 2.72 -8.51 16.31
N HIS A 35 2.00 -7.49 15.86
CA HIS A 35 0.72 -7.08 16.42
C HIS A 35 -0.45 -7.98 16.01
N SER A 36 -0.55 -8.34 14.73
CA SER A 36 -1.74 -9.00 14.13
C SER A 36 -1.46 -10.30 13.37
N ASP A 37 -0.19 -10.70 13.27
CA ASP A 37 0.29 -11.87 12.53
C ASP A 37 -0.37 -12.10 11.14
N PRO A 38 -0.36 -11.10 10.23
CA PRO A 38 -0.76 -11.32 8.86
C PRO A 38 0.34 -12.03 8.07
N ASP A 39 -0.06 -12.65 6.97
CA ASP A 39 0.88 -13.01 5.91
C ASP A 39 1.14 -11.78 5.03
N ILE A 40 2.36 -11.67 4.52
CA ILE A 40 2.78 -10.52 3.71
C ILE A 40 3.30 -11.05 2.37
N TYR A 41 2.69 -10.57 1.29
CA TYR A 41 3.03 -10.92 -0.08
C TYR A 41 3.40 -9.67 -0.88
N VAL A 42 4.66 -9.59 -1.29
CA VAL A 42 5.25 -8.46 -2.00
C VAL A 42 5.42 -8.82 -3.47
N VAL A 43 4.97 -7.96 -4.38
CA VAL A 43 5.28 -8.07 -5.80
C VAL A 43 6.23 -6.93 -6.19
N TRP A 44 7.49 -7.28 -6.38
CA TRP A 44 8.56 -6.35 -6.74
C TRP A 44 8.69 -6.26 -8.26
N ASN A 45 8.46 -5.07 -8.81
CA ASN A 45 8.80 -4.78 -10.20
C ASN A 45 10.26 -4.32 -10.28
N GLY A 46 11.06 -5.09 -10.99
CA GLY A 46 12.50 -4.88 -11.03
C GLY A 46 13.13 -5.04 -12.41
N GLU A 47 14.35 -4.57 -12.57
CA GLU A 47 15.08 -4.68 -13.84
C GLU A 47 15.96 -5.93 -13.88
N LYS A 48 16.27 -6.45 -15.07
CA LYS A 48 17.01 -7.72 -15.23
C LYS A 48 18.33 -7.78 -14.46
N ASN A 49 19.07 -6.67 -14.42
CA ASN A 49 20.38 -6.56 -13.80
C ASN A 49 20.37 -5.64 -12.55
N GLU A 50 19.21 -5.43 -11.94
CA GLU A 50 19.10 -4.60 -10.75
C GLU A 50 19.81 -5.20 -9.53
N ASP A 51 20.11 -4.33 -8.58
CA ASP A 51 20.49 -4.73 -7.23
C ASP A 51 19.38 -5.60 -6.58
N THR A 52 19.78 -6.75 -6.06
CA THR A 52 18.87 -7.70 -5.40
C THR A 52 18.70 -7.43 -3.91
N GLN A 53 19.43 -6.46 -3.35
CA GLN A 53 19.31 -6.10 -1.94
C GLN A 53 17.88 -5.76 -1.51
N PRO A 54 17.05 -5.03 -2.29
CA PRO A 54 15.66 -4.79 -1.90
C PRO A 54 14.85 -6.07 -1.71
N ILE A 55 15.10 -7.10 -2.53
CA ILE A 55 14.43 -8.39 -2.44
C ILE A 55 14.83 -9.09 -1.13
N LYS A 56 16.14 -9.09 -0.84
CA LYS A 56 16.68 -9.67 0.39
C LYS A 56 16.17 -8.93 1.64
N ASP A 57 16.03 -7.60 1.58
CA ASP A 57 15.49 -6.81 2.69
C ASP A 57 14.08 -7.30 3.06
N TYR A 58 13.21 -7.55 2.06
CA TYR A 58 11.88 -8.10 2.28
C TYR A 58 11.92 -9.55 2.76
N GLU A 59 12.70 -10.44 2.14
CA GLU A 59 12.80 -11.84 2.56
C GLU A 59 13.29 -11.97 4.01
N ASN A 60 14.30 -11.20 4.39
CA ASN A 60 14.85 -11.18 5.75
C ASN A 60 13.85 -10.64 6.79
N SER A 61 12.86 -9.85 6.37
CA SER A 61 11.77 -9.38 7.22
C SER A 61 10.62 -10.39 7.39
N GLY A 62 10.72 -11.57 6.75
CA GLY A 62 9.69 -12.60 6.76
C GLY A 62 8.57 -12.37 5.74
N CYS A 63 8.78 -11.48 4.76
CA CYS A 63 7.85 -11.30 3.66
C CYS A 63 8.06 -12.37 2.59
N ARG A 64 6.96 -12.85 2.00
CA ARG A 64 7.03 -13.62 0.75
C ARG A 64 7.11 -12.64 -0.41
N ILE A 65 8.13 -12.75 -1.25
CA ILE A 65 8.31 -11.85 -2.39
C ILE A 65 8.21 -12.59 -3.72
N HIS A 66 7.65 -11.92 -4.72
CA HIS A 66 7.64 -12.36 -6.09
C HIS A 66 8.17 -11.24 -6.98
N ARG A 67 9.31 -11.52 -7.64
CA ARG A 67 9.93 -10.59 -8.59
C ARG A 67 9.29 -10.75 -9.96
N ILE A 68 8.85 -9.63 -10.53
CA ILE A 68 8.53 -9.52 -11.95
C ILE A 68 9.53 -8.59 -12.62
N LEU A 69 9.90 -8.92 -13.86
CA LEU A 69 10.76 -8.06 -14.64
C LEU A 69 9.93 -6.94 -15.28
N ASN A 70 10.50 -5.73 -15.24
CA ASN A 70 9.94 -4.58 -15.92
C ASN A 70 9.87 -4.90 -17.42
N ASN A 71 8.69 -4.71 -18.00
CA ASN A 71 8.48 -4.88 -19.43
C ASN A 71 8.36 -3.49 -20.04
N THR A 72 9.26 -3.13 -20.96
CA THR A 72 9.25 -1.84 -21.65
C THR A 72 7.98 -1.59 -22.46
N ASP A 73 7.24 -2.66 -22.78
CA ASP A 73 6.01 -2.59 -23.55
C ASP A 73 4.77 -2.29 -22.67
N LEU A 74 4.92 -2.28 -21.34
CA LEU A 74 3.84 -1.96 -20.41
C LEU A 74 4.02 -0.56 -19.83
N SER A 75 2.95 0.22 -19.83
CA SER A 75 2.89 1.46 -19.05
C SER A 75 2.98 1.17 -17.55
N GLY A 76 3.33 2.20 -16.76
CA GLY A 76 3.34 2.09 -15.29
C GLY A 76 1.99 1.64 -14.71
N MET A 77 0.88 2.07 -15.32
CA MET A 77 -0.47 1.65 -14.93
C MET A 77 -0.75 0.19 -15.23
N GLU A 78 -0.39 -0.30 -16.42
CA GLU A 78 -0.54 -1.71 -16.76
C GLU A 78 0.32 -2.61 -15.87
N MET A 79 1.53 -2.15 -15.53
CA MET A 79 2.39 -2.84 -14.59
C MET A 79 1.78 -2.88 -13.18
N LEU A 80 1.18 -1.78 -12.71
CA LEU A 80 0.47 -1.76 -11.44
C LEU A 80 -0.72 -2.73 -11.44
N VAL A 81 -1.54 -2.72 -12.48
CA VAL A 81 -2.67 -3.65 -12.66
C VAL A 81 -2.18 -5.10 -12.63
N LYS A 82 -1.08 -5.40 -13.32
CA LYS A 82 -0.46 -6.73 -13.31
C LYS A 82 -0.07 -7.16 -11.89
N LYS A 83 0.61 -6.30 -11.12
CA LYS A 83 0.98 -6.58 -9.73
C LYS A 83 -0.24 -6.82 -8.85
N GLN A 84 -1.25 -5.96 -8.93
CA GLN A 84 -2.49 -6.09 -8.16
C GLN A 84 -3.25 -7.37 -8.50
N ASN A 85 -3.30 -7.76 -9.78
CA ASN A 85 -3.93 -9.02 -10.19
C ASN A 85 -3.19 -10.25 -9.65
N MET A 86 -1.86 -10.22 -9.58
CA MET A 86 -1.08 -11.31 -8.98
C MET A 86 -1.35 -11.43 -7.48
N ILE A 87 -1.42 -10.30 -6.77
CA ILE A 87 -1.79 -10.25 -5.35
C ILE A 87 -3.20 -10.81 -5.12
N ARG A 88 -4.19 -10.36 -5.92
CA ARG A 88 -5.57 -10.87 -5.82
C ARG A 88 -5.66 -12.35 -6.11
N LYS A 89 -4.92 -12.84 -7.11
CA LYS A 89 -4.84 -14.27 -7.41
C LYS A 89 -4.30 -15.05 -6.21
N TYR A 90 -3.19 -14.58 -5.62
CA TYR A 90 -2.59 -15.20 -4.44
C TYR A 90 -3.55 -15.21 -3.23
N PHE A 91 -4.32 -14.14 -3.04
CA PHE A 91 -5.38 -14.06 -2.04
C PHE A 91 -6.46 -15.13 -2.27
N LEU A 92 -7.03 -15.18 -3.49
CA LEU A 92 -8.15 -16.05 -3.85
C LEU A 92 -7.78 -17.55 -3.87
N GLU A 93 -6.53 -17.88 -4.15
CA GLU A 93 -6.02 -19.26 -4.13
C GLU A 93 -5.58 -19.71 -2.72
N GLY A 94 -5.50 -18.79 -1.77
CA GLY A 94 -5.04 -19.04 -0.40
C GLY A 94 -6.17 -19.35 0.59
N VAL A 95 -5.82 -19.35 1.87
CA VAL A 95 -6.75 -19.55 3.01
C VAL A 95 -7.15 -18.23 3.68
N TYR A 96 -7.04 -17.13 2.93
CA TYR A 96 -7.24 -15.79 3.44
C TYR A 96 -8.72 -15.41 3.46
N THR A 97 -9.07 -14.58 4.43
CA THR A 97 -10.43 -14.05 4.63
C THR A 97 -10.52 -12.56 4.31
N HIS A 98 -9.38 -11.86 4.35
CA HIS A 98 -9.29 -10.42 4.12
C HIS A 98 -7.99 -10.10 3.37
N LEU A 99 -8.07 -9.15 2.43
CA LEU A 99 -6.93 -8.61 1.71
C LEU A 99 -6.75 -7.13 2.03
N LEU A 100 -5.61 -6.76 2.60
CA LEU A 100 -5.15 -5.37 2.69
C LEU A 100 -4.19 -5.09 1.53
N MET A 101 -4.62 -4.31 0.53
CA MET A 101 -3.74 -3.83 -0.53
C MET A 101 -3.00 -2.58 -0.03
N LEU A 102 -1.68 -2.64 0.14
CA LEU A 102 -0.89 -1.57 0.74
C LEU A 102 0.24 -1.12 -0.20
N GLU A 103 0.27 0.17 -0.54
CA GLU A 103 1.38 0.74 -1.31
C GLU A 103 2.62 0.92 -0.42
N SER A 104 3.81 0.76 -1.00
CA SER A 104 5.08 0.66 -0.24
C SER A 104 5.70 1.99 0.17
N ASP A 105 5.10 3.08 -0.26
CA ASP A 105 5.38 4.48 0.10
C ASP A 105 4.43 5.01 1.18
N ASN A 106 3.46 4.20 1.62
CA ASN A 106 2.57 4.54 2.73
C ASN A 106 3.04 3.83 4.01
N ILE A 107 3.23 4.58 5.10
CA ILE A 107 3.63 4.04 6.42
C ILE A 107 2.38 3.94 7.33
N PRO A 108 1.64 2.82 7.32
CA PRO A 108 0.36 2.71 8.05
C PRO A 108 0.58 2.54 9.56
N GLN A 109 -0.38 2.94 10.38
CA GLN A 109 -0.38 2.64 11.82
C GLN A 109 -0.32 1.14 12.15
N ILE A 110 0.24 0.79 13.31
CA ILE A 110 0.50 -0.61 13.70
C ILE A 110 -0.80 -1.44 13.80
N ASN A 111 -1.89 -0.82 14.27
CA ASN A 111 -3.20 -1.44 14.47
C ASN A 111 -4.13 -1.30 13.25
N ILE A 112 -3.61 -0.96 12.06
CA ILE A 112 -4.42 -0.67 10.87
C ILE A 112 -5.39 -1.81 10.50
N ILE A 113 -4.96 -3.07 10.67
CA ILE A 113 -5.79 -4.24 10.35
C ILE A 113 -7.01 -4.30 11.28
N ASP A 114 -6.82 -4.11 12.58
CA ASP A 114 -7.90 -4.19 13.56
C ASP A 114 -8.91 -3.06 13.33
N GLU A 115 -8.43 -1.84 13.06
CA GLU A 115 -9.28 -0.70 12.77
C GLU A 115 -10.13 -0.94 11.52
N LEU A 116 -9.52 -1.36 10.41
CA LEU A 116 -10.23 -1.59 9.16
C LEU A 116 -11.26 -2.74 9.29
N ILE A 117 -10.90 -3.83 9.97
CA ILE A 117 -11.81 -4.96 10.20
C ILE A 117 -13.00 -4.54 11.09
N SER A 118 -12.79 -3.65 12.06
CA SER A 118 -13.84 -3.21 13.00
C SER A 118 -15.05 -2.56 12.31
N HIS A 119 -14.86 -1.99 11.11
CA HIS A 119 -15.95 -1.40 10.34
C HIS A 119 -16.96 -2.45 9.81
N ASN A 120 -16.55 -3.72 9.67
CA ASN A 120 -17.42 -4.82 9.24
C ASN A 120 -18.20 -4.54 7.93
N VAL A 121 -17.54 -3.94 6.96
CA VAL A 121 -18.07 -3.69 5.61
C VAL A 121 -17.28 -4.51 4.57
N PRO A 122 -17.86 -4.81 3.38
CA PRO A 122 -17.16 -5.60 2.35
C PRO A 122 -15.90 -4.95 1.79
N VAL A 123 -15.86 -3.61 1.75
CA VAL A 123 -14.73 -2.81 1.27
C VAL A 123 -14.60 -1.58 2.15
N VAL A 124 -13.39 -1.32 2.65
CA VAL A 124 -13.04 -0.14 3.44
C VAL A 124 -11.74 0.45 2.91
N THR A 125 -11.60 1.77 2.99
CA THR A 125 -10.39 2.50 2.61
C THR A 125 -9.91 3.37 3.75
N ALA A 126 -8.60 3.42 3.93
CA ALA A 126 -7.95 4.45 4.72
C ALA A 126 -7.70 5.69 3.86
N LEU A 127 -7.71 6.85 4.50
CA LEU A 127 -7.24 8.11 3.92
C LEU A 127 -5.86 8.39 4.51
N TYR A 128 -4.90 8.73 3.67
CA TYR A 128 -3.60 9.24 4.11
C TYR A 128 -3.39 10.63 3.52
N LEU A 129 -2.81 11.50 4.33
CA LEU A 129 -2.54 12.89 3.97
C LEU A 129 -1.10 13.01 3.51
N VAL A 130 -0.90 13.56 2.32
CA VAL A 130 0.41 13.92 1.82
C VAL A 130 0.61 15.40 2.11
N SER A 131 1.58 15.74 2.96
CA SER A 131 1.95 17.15 3.17
C SER A 131 2.57 17.69 1.88
N VAL A 132 1.88 18.63 1.24
CA VAL A 132 2.27 19.19 -0.05
C VAL A 132 3.03 20.48 0.18
N THR A 133 4.22 20.65 -0.42
CA THR A 133 4.86 21.98 -0.43
C THR A 133 4.13 22.90 -1.42
N GLN A 134 4.08 24.21 -1.13
CA GLN A 134 3.38 25.26 -1.93
C GLN A 134 3.63 25.20 -3.46
N SER A 135 4.71 24.57 -3.91
CA SER A 135 5.06 24.42 -5.33
C SER A 135 4.11 23.53 -6.14
N MET A 136 3.34 22.63 -5.52
CA MET A 136 2.46 21.67 -6.23
C MET A 136 0.98 22.10 -6.34
N VAL A 137 0.53 23.06 -5.52
CA VAL A 137 -0.86 23.54 -5.46
C VAL A 137 -1.36 24.10 -6.81
N LYS A 138 -0.45 24.63 -7.65
CA LYS A 138 -0.80 25.25 -8.94
C LYS A 138 -1.41 24.33 -10.01
N LYS A 139 -1.52 23.01 -9.78
CA LYS A 139 -1.97 22.04 -10.80
C LYS A 139 -3.29 21.33 -10.50
N VAL A 140 -3.89 21.50 -9.32
CA VAL A 140 -5.17 20.87 -9.01
C VAL A 140 -6.31 21.79 -9.45
N SER A 141 -6.92 21.50 -10.60
CA SER A 141 -8.15 22.16 -11.05
C SER A 141 -9.26 21.12 -11.20
N GLY A 142 -10.29 21.25 -10.36
CA GLY A 142 -11.40 20.30 -10.30
C GLY A 142 -12.36 20.59 -9.14
N PRO A 143 -13.39 19.75 -8.92
CA PRO A 143 -14.46 19.96 -7.92
C PRO A 143 -13.98 20.09 -6.46
N ILE A 144 -12.71 19.78 -6.21
CA ILE A 144 -12.03 19.89 -4.92
C ILE A 144 -11.56 21.33 -4.65
N ALA A 145 -11.31 22.13 -5.70
CA ALA A 145 -10.79 23.50 -5.57
C ALA A 145 -11.71 24.45 -4.77
N LYS A 146 -13.02 24.17 -4.72
CA LYS A 146 -13.99 24.94 -3.92
C LYS A 146 -13.82 24.77 -2.40
N TYR A 147 -13.07 23.76 -1.97
CA TYR A 147 -12.74 23.54 -0.55
C TYR A 147 -11.39 24.17 -0.16
N LEU A 148 -10.68 24.77 -1.12
CA LEU A 148 -9.36 25.39 -0.95
C LEU A 148 -9.45 26.94 -0.96
N ASP A 149 -10.54 27.50 -0.44
CA ASP A 149 -10.82 28.94 -0.51
C ASP A 149 -9.70 29.80 0.11
N ASP A 150 -9.25 30.81 -0.64
CA ASP A 150 -7.99 31.55 -0.47
C ASP A 150 -7.92 32.40 0.83
N SER A 151 -9.01 32.50 1.60
CA SER A 151 -9.07 33.36 2.79
C SER A 151 -8.57 32.72 4.09
N ASN A 152 -8.15 31.44 4.08
CA ASN A 152 -7.64 30.73 5.26
C ASN A 152 -6.30 29.99 5.00
N ILE A 153 -5.52 30.38 3.99
CA ILE A 153 -4.27 29.69 3.60
C ILE A 153 -3.20 29.62 4.72
N ASN A 154 -3.32 30.40 5.79
CA ASN A 154 -2.42 30.29 6.94
C ASN A 154 -2.87 29.26 8.00
N ASP A 155 -4.07 28.68 7.87
CA ASP A 155 -4.70 27.78 8.86
C ASP A 155 -5.32 26.51 8.24
N ILE A 156 -5.01 26.20 6.97
CA ILE A 156 -5.48 24.98 6.30
C ILE A 156 -4.32 23.98 6.24
N ASP A 157 -4.47 22.88 7.00
CA ASP A 157 -3.58 21.72 6.93
C ASP A 157 -3.80 21.02 5.57
N ASP A 158 -2.78 21.06 4.73
CA ASP A 158 -2.79 20.68 3.31
C ASP A 158 -3.21 19.19 3.12
N SER A 159 -4.39 18.96 2.55
CA SER A 159 -4.89 17.59 2.28
C SER A 159 -5.39 17.40 0.84
N ASP A 160 -4.77 16.46 0.12
CA ASP A 160 -5.38 15.75 -1.02
C ASP A 160 -5.34 14.22 -0.75
N ILE A 161 -6.33 13.51 -1.31
CA ILE A 161 -6.82 12.19 -0.87
C ILE A 161 -6.25 11.02 -1.70
N GLY A 162 -5.56 10.07 -1.06
CA GLY A 162 -5.24 8.75 -1.60
C GLY A 162 -6.15 7.64 -1.04
N VAL A 163 -6.47 6.62 -1.86
CA VAL A 163 -7.46 5.55 -1.58
C VAL A 163 -6.76 4.18 -1.46
N VAL A 164 -6.99 3.48 -0.35
CA VAL A 164 -6.50 2.12 -0.08
C VAL A 164 -7.65 1.13 -0.20
N PHE A 165 -7.55 0.08 -1.02
CA PHE A 165 -8.64 -0.90 -1.19
C PHE A 165 -8.48 -2.12 -0.27
N VAL A 166 -9.51 -2.43 0.54
CA VAL A 166 -9.70 -3.76 1.13
C VAL A 166 -10.79 -4.49 0.37
N ILE A 167 -10.54 -5.72 -0.10
CA ILE A 167 -11.54 -6.57 -0.78
C ILE A 167 -11.86 -7.76 0.14
N LYS A 168 -13.16 -7.98 0.39
CA LYS A 168 -13.73 -9.21 0.97
C LYS A 168 -13.97 -10.26 -0.11
#